data_AF-A0A9E0SNT4-F1
#
_entry.id   AF-A0A9E0SNT4-F1
#
_cell.length_a   1.000
_cell.length_b   1.000
_cell.length_c   1.000
_cell.angle_alpha   90.00
_cell.angle_beta   90.00
_cell.angle_gamma   90.00
#
_symmetry.space_group_name_H-M   'P 1'
#
loop_
_entity.id
_entity.type
_entity.pdbx_description
1 polymer ?
#
loop_
_entity_poly.entity_id
_entity_poly.type
_entity_poly.pdbx_seq_one_letter_code
_entity_poly.pdbx_strand_id
1 'polypeptide(L)'
;MLHSSVFRTGLAVAALTCAGLAQAVPLNVGYDNFTYSGTVTRYATLADAQNQANATGGPYTIQTATNNSPLPARATRSNARDGNLSVTSAAPAAYGSDVTYLSTAWYFTTFPANGDGWGNPNNSNNGFIQYYLMSSAPTVNGGWQPGYTQFRLTVSGGNGDSSNAARFWPVPNPDGPANISGGTYVEFNLNLTANFASPATLNGATGWYETTAMPSSVTGTVSGIFQNDQANDTQYNGFYRFSYTLAGPGSWAADNAATWDDGGTRVAPASLWAAPAAVVPTSVAPVPSLGTWALLGLSLALGLMAAMRQGARARPARLR
;
A
#
# COMPACT_ATOMS: atom_id res chain seq x y z
N MET A 1 -43.68 16.96 -29.67
CA MET A 1 -42.44 17.41 -29.01
C MET A 1 -41.97 16.29 -28.10
N LEU A 2 -40.71 15.91 -28.26
CA LEU A 2 -40.15 14.60 -27.94
C LEU A 2 -40.05 14.30 -26.44
N HIS A 3 -40.48 13.10 -26.05
CA HIS A 3 -40.01 12.40 -24.86
C HIS A 3 -38.50 12.11 -24.98
N SER A 4 -37.73 12.53 -23.98
CA SER A 4 -36.30 12.20 -23.85
C SER A 4 -36.07 11.57 -22.48
N SER A 5 -36.37 10.27 -22.39
CA SER A 5 -36.04 9.42 -21.24
C SER A 5 -35.39 8.12 -21.74
N VAL A 6 -34.23 8.27 -22.40
CA VAL A 6 -33.32 7.17 -22.71
C VAL A 6 -31.91 7.69 -22.49
N PHE A 7 -31.28 7.28 -21.38
CA PHE A 7 -29.84 7.04 -21.20
C PHE A 7 -29.55 7.03 -19.69
N ARG A 8 -29.64 5.87 -19.04
CA ARG A 8 -28.97 5.54 -17.76
C ARG A 8 -29.25 4.09 -17.38
N THR A 9 -28.62 3.19 -18.13
CA THR A 9 -28.31 1.83 -17.66
C THR A 9 -26.98 1.46 -18.32
N GLY A 10 -25.94 2.19 -17.94
CA GLY A 10 -24.57 1.92 -18.33
C GLY A 10 -24.04 0.73 -17.54
N LEU A 11 -23.57 -0.27 -18.29
CA LEU A 11 -22.85 -1.48 -17.90
C LEU A 11 -22.21 -1.43 -16.50
N ALA A 12 -22.81 -2.15 -15.56
CA ALA A 12 -22.11 -2.76 -14.44
C ALA A 12 -21.92 -4.25 -14.75
N VAL A 13 -20.91 -4.55 -15.58
CA VAL A 13 -20.26 -5.87 -15.56
C VAL A 13 -18.78 -5.56 -15.49
N ALA A 14 -18.34 -5.19 -14.29
CA ALA A 14 -16.94 -5.20 -13.94
C ALA A 14 -16.39 -6.60 -14.24
N ALA A 15 -15.23 -6.62 -14.87
CA ALA A 15 -14.52 -7.82 -15.27
C ALA A 15 -14.55 -8.88 -14.17
N LEU A 16 -15.23 -9.99 -14.45
CA LEU A 16 -15.06 -11.23 -13.73
C LEU A 16 -13.70 -11.84 -14.15
N THR A 17 -12.60 -11.15 -13.85
CA THR A 17 -11.30 -11.82 -13.78
C THR A 17 -11.35 -12.72 -12.58
N CYS A 18 -11.45 -14.03 -12.83
CA CYS A 18 -11.45 -15.07 -11.84
C CYS A 18 -10.40 -14.81 -10.75
N ALA A 19 -10.88 -14.36 -9.59
CA ALA A 19 -10.20 -14.52 -8.33
C ALA A 19 -10.16 -16.03 -8.04
N GLY A 20 -8.94 -16.55 -8.00
CA GLY A 20 -8.60 -17.93 -7.67
C GLY A 20 -7.15 -18.15 -8.10
N LEU A 21 -6.16 -18.32 -7.21
CA LEU A 21 -6.24 -18.88 -5.86
C LEU A 21 -5.19 -18.22 -4.96
N ALA A 22 -5.61 -17.90 -3.74
CA ALA A 22 -4.71 -17.58 -2.65
C ALA A 22 -3.88 -18.82 -2.29
N GLN A 23 -2.55 -18.70 -2.35
CA GLN A 23 -1.70 -18.80 -1.17
C GLN A 23 -0.28 -18.33 -1.52
N ALA A 24 0.10 -17.16 -1.01
CA ALA A 24 1.48 -16.90 -0.63
C ALA A 24 1.50 -16.01 0.62
N VAL A 25 1.57 -16.66 1.78
CA VAL A 25 2.20 -16.14 2.99
C VAL A 25 2.99 -17.33 3.54
N PRO A 26 4.31 -17.30 3.36
CA PRO A 26 5.15 -16.63 4.33
C PRO A 26 6.21 -15.71 3.70
N LEU A 27 6.47 -14.57 4.35
CA LEU A 27 7.17 -13.42 3.77
C LEU A 27 8.28 -12.91 4.70
N ASN A 28 9.37 -12.38 4.14
CA ASN A 28 10.14 -11.30 4.77
C ASN A 28 10.57 -10.28 3.71
N VAL A 29 10.25 -9.01 3.89
CA VAL A 29 10.74 -7.92 3.03
C VAL A 29 11.22 -6.79 3.90
N GLY A 30 12.53 -6.56 3.91
CA GLY A 30 13.18 -5.37 4.48
C GLY A 30 13.74 -4.51 3.35
N TYR A 31 13.34 -3.24 3.25
CA TYR A 31 13.75 -2.38 2.15
C TYR A 31 13.68 -0.89 2.49
N ASP A 32 14.81 -0.19 2.27
CA ASP A 32 14.98 1.24 2.64
C ASP A 32 15.25 2.17 1.45
N ASN A 33 15.23 1.62 0.23
CA ASN A 33 15.78 2.30 -0.93
C ASN A 33 14.69 2.69 -1.95
N PHE A 34 13.63 3.32 -1.49
CA PHE A 34 12.58 3.87 -2.34
C PHE A 34 12.09 5.23 -1.87
N THR A 35 11.35 5.88 -2.75
CA THR A 35 10.64 7.11 -2.46
C THR A 35 9.14 6.96 -2.62
N TYR A 36 8.40 7.86 -1.99
CA TYR A 36 6.98 8.04 -2.24
C TYR A 36 6.61 9.52 -2.38
N SER A 37 5.63 9.79 -3.22
CA SER A 37 5.11 11.13 -3.52
C SER A 37 3.59 11.09 -3.65
N GLY A 38 2.91 12.22 -3.42
CA GLY A 38 1.46 12.31 -3.65
C GLY A 38 0.78 13.34 -2.78
N THR A 39 -0.49 13.09 -2.45
CA THR A 39 -1.36 14.10 -1.85
C THR A 39 -2.14 13.63 -0.64
N VAL A 40 -2.55 14.60 0.18
CA VAL A 40 -3.45 14.42 1.32
C VAL A 40 -4.60 15.44 1.27
N THR A 41 -5.82 15.00 1.52
CA THR A 41 -7.00 15.88 1.67
C THR A 41 -7.64 15.67 3.03
N ARG A 42 -8.05 16.76 3.69
CA ARG A 42 -8.67 16.73 5.03
C ARG A 42 -10.19 16.78 4.95
N TYR A 43 -10.84 16.10 5.89
CA TYR A 43 -12.28 16.01 6.04
C TYR A 43 -12.69 16.08 7.51
N ALA A 44 -13.90 16.60 7.78
CA ALA A 44 -14.43 16.67 9.14
C ALA A 44 -14.96 15.31 9.63
N THR A 45 -15.52 14.50 8.73
CA THR A 45 -16.14 13.21 9.06
C THR A 45 -15.56 12.07 8.23
N LEU A 46 -15.68 10.84 8.75
CA LEU A 46 -15.29 9.64 8.02
C LEU A 46 -16.12 9.47 6.73
N ALA A 47 -17.43 9.72 6.81
CA ALA A 47 -18.32 9.61 5.66
C ALA A 47 -17.92 10.59 4.53
N ASP A 48 -17.54 11.81 4.87
CA ASP A 48 -17.01 12.78 3.92
C ASP A 48 -15.68 12.31 3.31
N ALA A 49 -14.77 11.73 4.11
CA ALA A 49 -13.51 11.19 3.61
C ALA A 49 -13.72 10.01 2.65
N GLN A 50 -14.63 9.09 2.98
CA GLN A 50 -14.95 7.91 2.16
C GLN A 50 -15.64 8.30 0.84
N ASN A 51 -16.56 9.27 0.90
CA ASN A 51 -17.29 9.76 -0.28
C ASN A 51 -16.54 10.88 -1.03
N GLN A 52 -15.41 11.36 -0.47
CA GLN A 52 -14.65 12.51 -0.97
C GLN A 52 -15.49 13.78 -1.12
N ALA A 53 -16.39 14.03 -0.17
CA ALA A 53 -17.28 15.20 -0.14
C ALA A 53 -16.84 16.19 0.95
N ASN A 54 -17.20 17.47 0.83
CA ASN A 54 -17.04 18.48 1.89
C ASN A 54 -15.61 18.55 2.49
N ALA A 55 -14.58 18.61 1.64
CA ALA A 55 -13.20 18.74 2.09
C ALA A 55 -13.02 20.00 2.95
N THR A 56 -12.30 19.86 4.06
CA THR A 56 -11.95 20.96 4.97
C THR A 56 -10.59 21.58 4.64
N GLY A 57 -9.79 20.92 3.80
CA GLY A 57 -8.50 21.42 3.31
C GLY A 57 -7.83 20.46 2.34
N GLY A 58 -6.90 20.99 1.54
CA GLY A 58 -6.14 20.23 0.54
C GLY A 58 -6.75 20.29 -0.87
N PRO A 59 -6.23 19.50 -1.84
CA PRO A 59 -5.16 18.52 -1.66
C PRO A 59 -3.81 19.19 -1.35
N TYR A 60 -3.12 18.68 -0.33
CA TYR A 60 -1.75 19.07 0.03
C TYR A 60 -0.77 18.10 -0.62
N THR A 61 0.23 18.63 -1.32
CA THR A 61 1.29 17.83 -1.97
C THR A 61 2.51 17.72 -1.07
N ILE A 62 3.14 16.55 -1.07
CA ILE A 62 4.45 16.37 -0.43
C ILE A 62 5.45 17.34 -1.07
N GLN A 63 6.07 18.17 -0.25
CA GLN A 63 7.12 19.09 -0.70
C GLN A 63 8.49 18.41 -0.62
N THR A 64 9.44 18.89 -1.44
CA THR A 64 10.86 18.57 -1.25
C THR A 64 11.29 19.04 0.12
N ALA A 65 11.73 18.12 0.97
CA ALA A 65 12.26 18.51 2.26
C ALA A 65 13.74 18.77 2.16
N THR A 66 14.18 19.78 2.88
CA THR A 66 15.58 20.20 2.94
C THR A 66 16.01 20.32 4.38
N ASN A 67 17.25 20.01 4.65
CA ASN A 67 17.87 20.33 5.93
C ASN A 67 19.28 20.88 5.71
N ASN A 68 19.75 21.68 6.67
CA ASN A 68 21.04 22.37 6.57
C ASN A 68 21.99 21.95 7.70
N SER A 69 21.81 20.76 8.27
CA SER A 69 22.43 20.38 9.54
C SER A 69 23.27 19.12 9.45
N PRO A 70 24.55 19.20 9.88
CA PRO A 70 25.52 20.22 9.52
C PRO A 70 25.64 20.37 8.00
N LEU A 71 25.85 21.59 7.53
CA LEU A 71 25.99 21.95 6.10
C LEU A 71 26.90 20.98 5.31
N PRO A 72 26.68 20.80 3.99
CA PRO A 72 25.78 21.56 3.10
C PRO A 72 24.30 21.17 3.22
N ALA A 73 23.43 21.99 2.60
CA ALA A 73 22.01 21.68 2.46
C ALA A 73 21.81 20.33 1.78
N ARG A 74 21.04 19.43 2.38
CA ARG A 74 20.65 18.16 1.79
C ARG A 74 19.15 18.16 1.56
N ALA A 75 18.72 17.50 0.49
CA ALA A 75 17.33 17.47 0.10
C ALA A 75 16.89 16.04 -0.18
N THR A 76 15.62 15.73 0.09
CA THR A 76 14.99 14.58 -0.53
C THR A 76 14.86 14.79 -2.05
N ARG A 77 14.47 13.74 -2.76
CA ARG A 77 14.07 13.89 -4.17
C ARG A 77 12.87 14.82 -4.29
N SER A 78 12.74 15.45 -5.45
CA SER A 78 11.73 16.47 -5.68
C SER A 78 10.32 15.98 -5.38
N ASN A 79 9.61 16.69 -4.51
CA ASN A 79 8.23 16.40 -4.09
C ASN A 79 8.03 14.96 -3.58
N ALA A 80 9.06 14.41 -2.93
CA ALA A 80 9.06 13.04 -2.45
C ALA A 80 9.69 12.90 -1.06
N ARG A 81 9.35 11.80 -0.42
CA ARG A 81 9.95 11.30 0.83
C ARG A 81 10.58 9.95 0.59
N ASP A 82 11.56 9.63 1.41
CA ASP A 82 12.14 8.28 1.44
C ASP A 82 11.30 7.38 2.33
N GLY A 83 11.08 6.16 1.87
CA GLY A 83 10.36 5.14 2.61
C GLY A 83 11.27 4.06 3.16
N ASN A 84 10.81 3.46 4.25
CA ASN A 84 11.27 2.21 4.83
C ASN A 84 10.09 1.23 4.85
N LEU A 85 10.38 -0.03 4.58
CA LEU A 85 9.45 -1.14 4.57
C LEU A 85 10.09 -2.29 5.36
N SER A 86 9.38 -2.91 6.30
CA SER A 86 9.83 -4.16 6.95
C SER A 86 8.66 -5.09 7.28
N VAL A 87 8.30 -6.00 6.39
CA VAL A 87 7.17 -6.91 6.61
C VAL A 87 7.66 -8.33 6.71
N THR A 88 7.38 -9.00 7.82
CA THR A 88 7.61 -10.44 7.97
C THR A 88 6.32 -11.11 8.44
N SER A 89 5.75 -12.06 7.71
CA SER A 89 4.59 -12.82 8.21
C SER A 89 4.70 -14.32 7.95
N ALA A 90 4.51 -15.11 9.02
CA ALA A 90 4.75 -16.55 9.14
C ALA A 90 6.15 -17.04 8.67
N ALA A 91 7.15 -16.16 8.64
CA ALA A 91 8.51 -16.52 8.26
C ALA A 91 9.21 -17.38 9.32
N PRO A 92 10.23 -18.18 8.92
CA PRO A 92 11.14 -18.83 9.86
C PRO A 92 11.71 -17.83 10.87
N ALA A 93 11.98 -18.31 12.09
CA ALA A 93 12.54 -17.49 13.18
C ALA A 93 13.84 -16.76 12.80
N ALA A 94 14.57 -17.25 11.79
CA ALA A 94 15.77 -16.61 11.25
C ALA A 94 15.53 -15.19 10.68
N TYR A 95 14.28 -14.79 10.44
CA TYR A 95 13.92 -13.48 9.87
C TYR A 95 13.32 -12.49 10.87
N GLY A 96 13.25 -12.85 12.16
CA GLY A 96 12.72 -11.96 13.20
C GLY A 96 11.18 -11.94 13.29
N SER A 97 10.67 -11.02 14.12
CA SER A 97 9.24 -10.90 14.47
C SER A 97 8.62 -9.52 14.22
N ASP A 98 9.41 -8.55 13.77
CA ASP A 98 8.98 -7.16 13.74
C ASP A 98 8.17 -6.85 12.47
N VAL A 99 7.10 -6.06 12.64
CA VAL A 99 6.10 -5.82 11.59
C VAL A 99 5.93 -4.32 11.35
N THR A 100 6.73 -3.81 10.41
CA THR A 100 6.64 -2.45 9.85
C THR A 100 6.11 -2.48 8.43
N TYR A 101 4.86 -2.12 8.21
CA TYR A 101 4.31 -2.19 6.85
C TYR A 101 4.70 -1.00 5.97
N LEU A 102 4.97 0.16 6.55
CA LEU A 102 5.53 1.32 5.86
C LEU A 102 5.89 2.39 6.89
N SER A 103 7.06 2.99 6.76
CA SER A 103 7.41 4.20 7.50
C SER A 103 8.21 5.16 6.63
N THR A 104 8.23 6.44 6.98
CA THR A 104 9.22 7.38 6.45
C THR A 104 10.59 7.00 6.99
N ALA A 105 11.62 7.02 6.16
CA ALA A 105 12.99 6.68 6.52
C ALA A 105 13.64 7.77 7.41
N TRP A 106 13.19 7.88 8.66
CA TRP A 106 13.45 9.00 9.57
C TRP A 106 14.82 8.93 10.26
N TYR A 107 15.29 7.72 10.58
CA TYR A 107 16.45 7.52 11.47
C TYR A 107 17.81 7.49 10.77
N PHE A 108 17.86 7.38 9.44
CA PHE A 108 19.14 7.51 8.72
C PHE A 108 19.82 8.82 9.08
N THR A 109 21.15 8.81 9.18
CA THR A 109 21.97 9.96 9.54
C THR A 109 23.26 9.95 8.72
N THR A 110 23.73 11.14 8.38
CA THR A 110 25.09 11.36 7.84
C THR A 110 26.04 11.88 8.93
N PHE A 111 25.55 12.05 10.16
CA PHE A 111 26.24 12.60 11.31
C PHE A 111 26.02 11.73 12.56
N PRO A 112 26.53 10.48 12.56
CA PRO A 112 26.25 9.50 13.60
C PRO A 112 26.66 9.94 15.01
N ALA A 113 27.68 10.82 15.13
CA ALA A 113 28.11 11.38 16.41
C ALA A 113 27.05 12.24 17.11
N ASN A 114 26.05 12.74 16.36
CA ASN A 114 24.95 13.55 16.88
C ASN A 114 23.71 12.71 17.20
N GLY A 115 23.71 11.43 16.84
CA GLY A 115 22.57 10.53 16.94
C GLY A 115 21.81 10.39 15.63
N ASP A 116 20.87 9.44 15.61
CA ASP A 116 20.10 9.09 14.43
C ASP A 116 19.15 10.21 13.99
N GLY A 117 18.87 10.25 12.68
CA GLY A 117 18.09 11.31 12.05
C GLY A 117 18.83 12.65 11.87
N TRP A 118 20.03 12.84 12.43
CA TRP A 118 20.79 14.07 12.20
C TRP A 118 21.25 14.18 10.75
N GLY A 119 21.00 15.35 10.15
CA GLY A 119 21.28 15.59 8.75
C GLY A 119 20.43 14.80 7.77
N ASN A 120 19.33 14.19 8.22
CA ASN A 120 18.32 13.61 7.34
C ASN A 120 17.17 14.56 7.01
N PRO A 121 16.95 14.93 5.74
CA PRO A 121 15.82 15.78 5.36
C PRO A 121 14.47 15.12 5.64
N ASN A 122 14.42 13.78 5.75
CA ASN A 122 13.23 13.01 6.12
C ASN A 122 12.82 13.18 7.59
N ASN A 123 13.67 13.72 8.45
CA ASN A 123 13.39 14.01 9.85
C ASN A 123 12.53 15.30 9.98
N SER A 124 11.33 15.30 9.39
CA SER A 124 10.34 16.39 9.43
C SER A 124 8.93 15.86 9.10
N ASN A 125 7.88 16.54 9.58
CA ASN A 125 6.50 16.06 9.48
C ASN A 125 5.92 16.06 8.06
N ASN A 126 6.45 16.86 7.13
CA ASN A 126 5.97 16.92 5.74
C ASN A 126 5.91 15.51 5.12
N GLY A 127 4.80 15.11 4.50
CA GLY A 127 4.64 13.77 3.92
C GLY A 127 4.93 12.58 4.85
N PHE A 128 5.01 12.76 6.16
CA PHE A 128 5.35 11.69 7.10
C PHE A 128 4.26 10.60 7.13
N ILE A 129 4.70 9.35 7.19
CA ILE A 129 3.83 8.19 7.34
C ILE A 129 4.51 7.17 8.25
N GLN A 130 3.75 6.55 9.12
CA GLN A 130 4.23 5.51 10.00
C GLN A 130 3.10 4.55 10.32
N TYR A 131 3.21 3.35 9.79
CA TYR A 131 2.30 2.25 9.99
C TYR A 131 3.08 1.06 10.57
N TYR A 132 3.12 0.99 11.89
CA TYR A 132 3.58 -0.18 12.64
C TYR A 132 2.39 -0.97 13.15
N LEU A 133 2.54 -2.25 13.43
CA LEU A 133 1.45 -3.03 14.00
C LEU A 133 1.85 -3.78 15.27
N MET A 134 1.03 -3.64 16.32
CA MET A 134 1.09 -4.51 17.51
C MET A 134 -0.20 -5.31 17.80
N SER A 135 -1.36 -4.96 17.22
CA SER A 135 -2.67 -5.56 17.63
C SER A 135 -3.53 -6.12 16.48
N SER A 136 -4.11 -5.27 15.60
CA SER A 136 -5.03 -5.72 14.53
C SER A 136 -4.32 -6.02 13.21
N ALA A 137 -4.02 -7.30 12.96
CA ALA A 137 -3.31 -7.73 11.76
C ALA A 137 -4.01 -7.30 10.45
N PRO A 138 -3.33 -6.57 9.54
CA PRO A 138 -3.83 -6.38 8.19
C PRO A 138 -3.78 -7.72 7.44
N THR A 139 -4.49 -7.77 6.33
CA THR A 139 -4.29 -8.84 5.36
C THR A 139 -3.01 -8.56 4.60
N VAL A 140 -2.07 -9.51 4.65
CA VAL A 140 -0.80 -9.44 3.92
C VAL A 140 -0.78 -10.56 2.90
N ASN A 141 -0.41 -10.24 1.66
CA ASN A 141 -0.23 -11.23 0.60
C ASN A 141 0.95 -10.79 -0.27
N GLY A 142 1.78 -11.74 -0.69
CA GLY A 142 2.91 -11.42 -1.55
C GLY A 142 3.81 -12.60 -1.83
N GLY A 143 4.85 -12.36 -2.63
CA GLY A 143 5.88 -13.36 -2.91
C GLY A 143 6.49 -13.22 -4.31
N TRP A 144 7.39 -14.15 -4.60
CA TRP A 144 8.02 -14.28 -5.90
C TRP A 144 7.01 -14.66 -6.98
N GLN A 145 7.12 -14.00 -8.13
CA GLN A 145 6.48 -14.43 -9.36
C GLN A 145 7.34 -15.51 -10.04
N PRO A 146 6.78 -16.33 -10.95
CA PRO A 146 7.55 -17.30 -11.71
C PRO A 146 8.78 -16.68 -12.36
N GLY A 147 9.94 -17.32 -12.20
CA GLY A 147 11.23 -16.80 -12.63
C GLY A 147 12.01 -16.03 -11.56
N TYR A 148 11.41 -15.77 -10.39
CA TYR A 148 12.08 -15.22 -9.20
C TYR A 148 12.78 -13.86 -9.42
N THR A 149 12.40 -13.13 -10.46
CA THR A 149 12.91 -11.79 -10.79
C THR A 149 11.90 -10.69 -10.50
N GLN A 150 10.69 -11.03 -10.05
CA GLN A 150 9.66 -10.06 -9.64
C GLN A 150 9.07 -10.50 -8.31
N PHE A 151 8.95 -9.56 -7.38
CA PHE A 151 8.28 -9.72 -6.10
C PHE A 151 7.06 -8.81 -6.05
N ARG A 152 5.93 -9.32 -5.54
CA ARG A 152 4.72 -8.52 -5.33
C ARG A 152 4.35 -8.54 -3.85
N LEU A 153 3.88 -7.40 -3.34
CA LEU A 153 3.41 -7.25 -1.97
C LEU A 153 2.13 -6.43 -1.96
N THR A 154 1.13 -6.92 -1.23
CA THR A 154 -0.08 -6.19 -0.89
C THR A 154 -0.32 -6.26 0.60
N VAL A 155 -0.67 -5.13 1.20
CA VAL A 155 -1.11 -5.02 2.59
C VAL A 155 -2.41 -4.24 2.60
N SER A 156 -3.46 -4.77 3.20
CA SER A 156 -4.74 -4.09 3.29
C SER A 156 -5.41 -4.25 4.65
N GLY A 157 -6.07 -3.19 5.10
CA GLY A 157 -6.72 -3.16 6.40
C GLY A 157 -5.71 -2.94 7.54
N GLY A 158 -6.09 -3.37 8.74
CA GLY A 158 -5.39 -3.07 9.99
C GLY A 158 -5.43 -1.58 10.34
N ASN A 159 -5.23 -1.26 11.62
CA ASN A 159 -5.38 0.11 12.13
C ASN A 159 -4.03 0.80 12.42
N GLY A 160 -2.90 0.10 12.28
CA GLY A 160 -1.57 0.62 12.64
C GLY A 160 -1.36 0.82 14.16
N ASP A 161 -2.26 0.27 14.99
CA ASP A 161 -2.34 0.48 16.44
C ASP A 161 -2.45 1.97 16.89
N SER A 162 -2.60 2.23 18.19
CA SER A 162 -2.74 3.59 18.74
C SER A 162 -1.39 4.25 19.08
N SER A 163 -1.41 5.57 19.29
CA SER A 163 -0.29 6.35 19.82
C SER A 163 0.92 6.48 18.88
N ASN A 164 2.08 5.94 19.27
CA ASN A 164 3.34 6.10 18.54
C ASN A 164 3.55 5.04 17.47
N ALA A 165 2.61 4.10 17.27
CA ALA A 165 2.68 3.07 16.23
C ALA A 165 2.04 3.55 14.91
N ALA A 166 0.94 4.31 15.00
CA ALA A 166 0.29 4.98 13.88
C ALA A 166 0.52 6.49 13.93
N ARG A 167 1.28 7.00 12.97
CA ARG A 167 1.48 8.44 12.81
C ARG A 167 1.41 8.86 11.35
N PHE A 168 0.89 10.05 11.12
CA PHE A 168 0.67 10.57 9.78
C PHE A 168 0.87 12.08 9.73
N TRP A 169 1.24 12.59 8.56
CA TRP A 169 1.47 14.01 8.31
C TRP A 169 0.29 14.89 8.76
N PRO A 170 0.46 15.76 9.78
CA PRO A 170 -0.58 16.67 10.25
C PRO A 170 -0.74 17.89 9.32
N VAL A 171 -1.17 17.67 8.07
CA VAL A 171 -1.34 18.74 7.07
C VAL A 171 -2.20 19.90 7.59
N PRO A 172 -1.88 21.16 7.22
CA PRO A 172 -0.79 21.56 6.33
C PRO A 172 0.58 21.69 6.99
N ASN A 173 0.75 21.29 8.26
CA ASN A 173 1.97 21.59 9.02
C ASN A 173 3.16 20.71 8.56
N PRO A 174 4.22 21.28 7.96
CA PRO A 174 5.38 20.50 7.52
C PRO A 174 6.35 20.17 8.66
N ASP A 175 6.24 20.85 9.80
CA ASP A 175 7.18 20.79 10.92
C ASP A 175 6.44 20.63 12.26
N GLY A 176 7.16 20.72 13.37
CA GLY A 176 6.59 20.65 14.72
C GLY A 176 6.80 19.32 15.43
N PRO A 177 6.30 19.19 16.66
CA PRO A 177 6.61 18.05 17.51
C PRO A 177 5.95 16.76 17.01
N ALA A 178 6.50 15.60 17.36
CA ALA A 178 5.99 14.33 16.84
C ALA A 178 4.57 13.99 17.34
N ASN A 179 4.14 14.51 18.50
CA ASN A 179 2.84 14.19 19.10
C ASN A 179 1.65 14.67 18.27
N ILE A 180 1.79 15.73 17.46
CA ILE A 180 0.69 16.21 16.59
C ILE A 180 0.37 15.27 15.43
N SER A 181 1.25 14.30 15.15
CA SER A 181 1.09 13.33 14.06
C SER A 181 0.39 12.03 14.46
N GLY A 182 0.09 11.83 15.75
CA GLY A 182 -0.50 10.59 16.25
C GLY A 182 -1.97 10.41 15.86
N GLY A 183 -2.42 9.15 15.79
CA GLY A 183 -3.82 8.85 15.46
C GLY A 183 -4.03 7.36 15.18
N THR A 184 -4.93 7.04 14.25
CA THR A 184 -5.26 5.65 13.86
C THR A 184 -5.56 5.56 12.37
N TYR A 185 -5.11 4.50 11.71
CA TYR A 185 -5.54 4.22 10.33
C TYR A 185 -6.93 3.59 10.32
N VAL A 186 -7.86 4.23 9.61
CA VAL A 186 -9.21 3.67 9.35
C VAL A 186 -9.17 2.79 8.11
N GLU A 187 -8.40 3.20 7.11
CA GLU A 187 -8.16 2.45 5.89
C GLU A 187 -6.67 2.53 5.55
N PHE A 188 -6.05 1.41 5.19
CA PHE A 188 -4.68 1.36 4.68
C PHE A 188 -4.60 0.32 3.57
N ASN A 189 -3.99 0.70 2.46
CA ASN A 189 -3.77 -0.16 1.30
C ASN A 189 -2.39 0.15 0.72
N LEU A 190 -1.50 -0.83 0.75
CA LEU A 190 -0.20 -0.83 0.08
C LEU A 190 -0.24 -1.87 -1.04
N ASN A 191 0.23 -1.48 -2.23
CA ASN A 191 0.53 -2.37 -3.34
C ASN A 191 1.92 -2.03 -3.85
N LEU A 192 2.80 -3.02 -3.92
CA LEU A 192 4.19 -2.85 -4.35
C LEU A 192 4.58 -3.98 -5.30
N THR A 193 5.33 -3.61 -6.34
CA THR A 193 6.05 -4.52 -7.23
C THR A 193 7.53 -4.14 -7.26
N ALA A 194 8.41 -5.10 -6.99
CA ALA A 194 9.85 -4.97 -7.13
C ALA A 194 10.34 -5.90 -8.24
N ASN A 195 11.18 -5.40 -9.15
CA ASN A 195 11.81 -6.19 -10.21
C ASN A 195 13.31 -6.28 -9.98
N PHE A 196 13.94 -7.38 -10.36
CA PHE A 196 15.34 -7.68 -10.13
C PHE A 196 16.02 -8.07 -11.44
N ALA A 197 17.29 -7.69 -11.57
CA ALA A 197 18.11 -8.03 -12.73
C ALA A 197 18.49 -9.52 -12.77
N SER A 198 18.42 -10.22 -11.64
CA SER A 198 18.75 -11.64 -11.52
C SER A 198 17.74 -12.35 -10.62
N PRO A 199 17.48 -13.65 -10.87
CA PRO A 199 16.59 -14.44 -10.02
C PRO A 199 17.09 -14.51 -8.57
N ALA A 200 16.16 -14.50 -7.62
CA ALA A 200 16.46 -14.88 -6.25
C ALA A 200 16.97 -16.33 -6.17
N THR A 201 17.84 -16.61 -5.20
CA THR A 201 18.50 -17.90 -5.05
C THR A 201 17.87 -18.71 -3.92
N LEU A 202 17.73 -20.02 -4.10
CA LEU A 202 17.24 -20.90 -3.04
C LEU A 202 18.27 -20.99 -1.91
N ASN A 203 17.87 -20.60 -0.71
CA ASN A 203 18.61 -20.82 0.52
C ASN A 203 18.28 -22.21 1.06
N GLY A 204 19.29 -23.08 1.11
CA GLY A 204 19.13 -24.47 1.54
C GLY A 204 18.79 -24.66 3.02
N ALA A 205 19.04 -23.66 3.87
CA ALA A 205 18.74 -23.71 5.29
C ALA A 205 17.29 -23.29 5.61
N THR A 206 16.78 -22.28 4.91
CA THR A 206 15.41 -21.75 5.11
C THR A 206 14.40 -22.38 4.16
N GLY A 207 14.84 -22.95 3.05
CA GLY A 207 13.98 -23.44 1.96
C GLY A 207 13.33 -22.32 1.16
N TRP A 208 13.81 -21.07 1.30
CA TRP A 208 13.22 -19.89 0.68
C TRP A 208 14.09 -19.34 -0.44
N TYR A 209 13.47 -18.67 -1.40
CA TYR A 209 14.19 -17.92 -2.42
C TYR A 209 14.47 -16.53 -1.88
N GLU A 210 15.74 -16.15 -1.91
CA GLU A 210 16.25 -14.95 -1.27
C GLU A 210 17.10 -14.13 -2.23
N THR A 211 17.05 -12.81 -2.04
CA THR A 211 18.04 -11.90 -2.61
C THR A 211 18.25 -10.69 -1.71
N THR A 212 19.50 -10.25 -1.63
CA THR A 212 19.89 -8.96 -1.04
C THR A 212 20.24 -7.92 -2.11
N ALA A 213 20.13 -8.28 -3.39
CA ALA A 213 20.34 -7.33 -4.47
C ALA A 213 19.29 -6.22 -4.39
N MET A 214 19.69 -5.01 -4.77
CA MET A 214 18.72 -3.92 -4.96
C MET A 214 17.82 -4.25 -6.15
N PRO A 215 16.50 -3.99 -6.04
CA PRO A 215 15.61 -4.07 -7.20
C PRO A 215 16.10 -3.14 -8.32
N SER A 216 15.97 -3.56 -9.57
CA SER A 216 16.18 -2.70 -10.75
C SER A 216 15.04 -1.69 -10.92
N SER A 217 13.85 -1.99 -10.39
CA SER A 217 12.76 -1.03 -10.25
C SER A 217 11.82 -1.41 -9.10
N VAL A 218 11.23 -0.38 -8.49
CA VAL A 218 10.13 -0.50 -7.53
C VAL A 218 9.03 0.46 -7.93
N THR A 219 7.81 -0.06 -8.02
CA THR A 219 6.61 0.72 -8.30
C THR A 219 5.47 0.27 -7.40
N GLY A 220 4.52 1.17 -7.15
CA GLY A 220 3.41 0.84 -6.27
C GLY A 220 2.58 2.03 -5.87
N THR A 221 1.62 1.78 -4.99
CA THR A 221 0.76 2.81 -4.38
C THR A 221 0.55 2.53 -2.91
N VAL A 222 0.34 3.62 -2.16
CA VAL A 222 -0.10 3.58 -0.76
C VAL A 222 -1.28 4.54 -0.63
N SER A 223 -2.40 4.07 -0.13
CA SER A 223 -3.58 4.91 0.03
C SER A 223 -4.39 4.51 1.24
N GLY A 224 -5.20 5.45 1.73
CA GLY A 224 -5.99 5.18 2.91
C GLY A 224 -6.68 6.40 3.50
N ILE A 225 -7.16 6.20 4.71
CA ILE A 225 -7.76 7.21 5.57
C ILE A 225 -7.12 7.07 6.95
N PHE A 226 -6.58 8.18 7.46
CA PHE A 226 -6.07 8.28 8.81
C PHE A 226 -6.96 9.22 9.63
N GLN A 227 -7.29 8.83 10.85
CA GLN A 227 -7.98 9.67 11.82
C GLN A 227 -6.96 10.25 12.79
N ASN A 228 -6.89 11.57 12.85
CA ASN A 228 -6.21 12.28 13.93
C ASN A 228 -7.26 12.75 14.93
N ASP A 229 -7.12 12.35 16.18
CA ASP A 229 -8.03 12.65 17.29
C ASP A 229 -7.26 13.01 18.58
N GLN A 230 -6.10 13.66 18.42
CA GLN A 230 -5.27 14.07 19.55
C GLN A 230 -6.00 15.08 20.45
N ALA A 231 -5.94 14.87 21.76
CA ALA A 231 -6.64 15.71 22.75
C ALA A 231 -5.95 17.06 22.98
N ASN A 232 -4.64 17.13 22.78
CA ASN A 232 -3.80 18.31 23.05
C ASN A 232 -3.67 19.26 21.86
N ASP A 233 -3.96 18.81 20.63
CA ASP A 233 -3.74 19.60 19.41
C ASP A 233 -4.93 19.46 18.44
N THR A 234 -6.12 19.82 18.94
CA THR A 234 -7.41 19.58 18.29
C THR A 234 -7.58 20.27 16.93
N GLN A 235 -6.76 21.29 16.61
CA GLN A 235 -6.73 21.93 15.30
C GLN A 235 -6.36 20.97 14.16
N TYR A 236 -5.61 19.90 14.46
CA TYR A 236 -5.25 18.86 13.50
C TYR A 236 -6.21 17.67 13.55
N ASN A 237 -7.27 17.71 14.35
CA ASN A 237 -8.23 16.62 14.38
C ASN A 237 -9.02 16.56 13.05
N GLY A 238 -9.45 15.35 12.72
CA GLY A 238 -10.22 15.05 11.52
C GLY A 238 -9.68 13.85 10.75
N PHE A 239 -10.18 13.68 9.54
CA PHE A 239 -9.87 12.55 8.67
C PHE A 239 -9.00 12.98 7.50
N TYR A 240 -7.95 12.22 7.25
CA TYR A 240 -6.90 12.50 6.28
C TYR A 240 -6.94 11.41 5.24
N ARG A 241 -7.48 11.74 4.06
CA ARG A 241 -7.44 10.83 2.92
C ARG A 241 -6.13 11.03 2.17
N PHE A 242 -5.37 9.97 1.98
CA PHE A 242 -4.08 10.04 1.30
C PHE A 242 -3.98 9.06 0.14
N SER A 243 -3.17 9.46 -0.85
CA SER A 243 -2.84 8.66 -2.02
C SER A 243 -1.42 9.00 -2.46
N TYR A 244 -0.52 8.03 -2.30
CA TYR A 244 0.89 8.12 -2.62
C TYR A 244 1.27 7.09 -3.69
N THR A 245 2.25 7.44 -4.49
CA THR A 245 2.89 6.60 -5.49
C THR A 245 4.28 6.24 -5.00
N LEU A 246 4.63 4.95 -5.05
CA LEU A 246 5.96 4.45 -4.72
C LEU A 246 6.83 4.41 -5.98
N ALA A 247 8.10 4.81 -5.85
CA ALA A 247 9.08 4.77 -6.92
C ALA A 247 10.48 4.45 -6.38
N GLY A 248 11.20 3.55 -7.06
CA GLY A 248 12.57 3.19 -6.74
C GLY A 248 13.24 2.36 -7.85
N PRO A 249 14.50 1.94 -7.65
CA PRO A 249 15.31 2.20 -6.46
C PRO A 249 15.75 3.66 -6.34
N GLY A 250 16.16 4.02 -5.13
CA GLY A 250 16.81 5.28 -4.81
C GLY A 250 16.10 6.05 -3.71
N SER A 251 16.88 6.56 -2.77
CA SER A 251 16.48 7.37 -1.63
C SER A 251 17.60 8.36 -1.31
N TRP A 252 17.31 9.45 -0.59
CA TRP A 252 18.37 10.35 -0.12
C TRP A 252 19.39 9.58 0.74
N ALA A 253 18.93 8.65 1.58
CA ALA A 253 19.82 7.85 2.42
C ALA A 253 20.83 7.04 1.59
N ALA A 254 20.38 6.37 0.52
CA ALA A 254 21.25 5.62 -0.38
C ALA A 254 22.20 6.55 -1.15
N ASP A 255 21.70 7.68 -1.64
CA ASP A 255 22.47 8.66 -2.41
C ASP A 255 23.56 9.36 -1.55
N ASN A 256 23.45 9.31 -0.21
CA ASN A 256 24.36 9.98 0.73
C ASN A 256 25.13 9.02 1.65
N ALA A 257 25.05 7.70 1.41
CA ALA A 257 25.63 6.68 2.29
C ALA A 257 25.27 6.88 3.78
N ALA A 258 24.04 7.32 4.03
CA ALA A 258 23.54 7.53 5.38
C ALA A 258 23.39 6.18 6.09
N THR A 259 23.53 6.18 7.42
CA THR A 259 23.37 4.96 8.25
C THR A 259 22.49 5.27 9.45
N TRP A 260 21.96 4.26 10.13
CA TRP A 260 21.35 4.41 11.45
C TRP A 260 21.95 3.40 12.43
N ASP A 261 21.77 3.61 13.74
CA ASP A 261 22.34 2.78 14.80
C ASP A 261 21.32 1.76 15.31
N ASP A 262 21.56 0.48 15.03
CA ASP A 262 20.75 -0.62 15.56
C ASP A 262 21.46 -1.28 16.75
N GLY A 263 21.52 -0.55 17.88
CA GLY A 263 22.08 -1.09 19.12
C GLY A 263 23.58 -1.38 19.08
N GLY A 264 24.36 -0.55 18.39
CA GLY A 264 25.82 -0.62 18.28
C GLY A 264 26.32 -1.03 16.89
N THR A 265 25.43 -1.33 15.94
CA THR A 265 25.79 -1.61 14.55
C THR A 265 25.27 -0.49 13.64
N ARG A 266 26.15 0.04 12.78
CA ARG A 266 25.75 1.01 11.75
C ARG A 266 25.17 0.31 10.55
N VAL A 267 23.88 0.54 10.31
CA VAL A 267 23.11 -0.11 9.24
C VAL A 267 22.92 0.88 8.09
N ALA A 268 23.37 0.50 6.90
CA ALA A 268 23.12 1.23 5.66
C ALA A 268 21.74 0.82 5.06
N PRO A 269 21.18 1.59 4.12
CA PRO A 269 19.93 1.21 3.45
C PRO A 269 20.00 -0.21 2.90
N ALA A 270 19.09 -1.05 3.36
CA ALA A 270 19.13 -2.48 3.09
C ALA A 270 18.12 -2.89 2.01
N SER A 271 18.35 -4.08 1.46
CA SER A 271 17.43 -4.82 0.61
C SER A 271 17.51 -6.28 1.04
N LEU A 272 16.38 -6.84 1.46
CA LEU A 272 16.20 -8.26 1.70
C LEU A 272 14.80 -8.63 1.23
N TRP A 273 14.74 -9.56 0.29
CA TRP A 273 13.49 -10.08 -0.25
C TRP A 273 13.53 -11.58 -0.14
N ALA A 274 12.57 -12.13 0.61
CA ALA A 274 12.51 -13.54 0.87
C ALA A 274 11.06 -14.03 0.89
N ALA A 275 10.84 -15.15 0.20
CA ALA A 275 9.59 -15.89 0.19
C ALA A 275 9.89 -17.33 -0.26
N PRO A 276 9.04 -18.32 0.07
CA PRO A 276 9.20 -19.67 -0.46
C PRO A 276 9.02 -19.70 -1.99
N ALA A 277 9.16 -20.90 -2.56
CA ALA A 277 8.95 -21.14 -3.97
C ALA A 277 7.65 -20.49 -4.48
N ALA A 278 7.73 -19.85 -5.65
CA ALA A 278 6.56 -19.30 -6.31
C ALA A 278 5.60 -20.48 -6.60
N VAL A 279 4.34 -20.36 -6.18
CA VAL A 279 3.34 -21.38 -6.48
C VAL A 279 3.06 -21.37 -7.98
N VAL A 280 3.56 -22.38 -8.70
CA VAL A 280 3.19 -22.63 -10.09
C VAL A 280 1.92 -23.49 -10.07
N PRO A 281 0.80 -23.07 -10.69
CA PRO A 281 -0.39 -23.91 -10.75
C PRO A 281 -0.08 -25.23 -11.44
N THR A 282 -0.25 -26.34 -10.74
CA THR A 282 -0.09 -27.70 -11.29
C THR A 282 -1.31 -28.18 -12.08
N SER A 283 -2.41 -27.41 -12.06
CA SER A 283 -3.61 -27.69 -12.85
C SER A 283 -4.16 -26.42 -13.48
N VAL A 284 -3.97 -26.27 -14.80
CA VAL A 284 -4.85 -25.43 -15.60
C VAL A 284 -6.19 -26.16 -15.62
N ALA A 285 -7.23 -25.59 -15.01
CA ALA A 285 -8.59 -26.13 -15.20
C ALA A 285 -8.83 -26.21 -16.72
N PRO A 286 -9.25 -27.36 -17.27
CA PRO A 286 -9.46 -27.48 -18.70
C PRO A 286 -10.39 -26.37 -19.15
N VAL A 287 -9.94 -25.57 -20.14
CA VAL A 287 -10.77 -24.55 -20.78
C VAL A 287 -12.07 -25.25 -21.18
N PRO A 288 -13.24 -24.78 -20.69
CA PRO A 288 -14.51 -25.35 -21.12
C PRO A 288 -14.54 -25.28 -22.65
N SER A 289 -14.69 -26.43 -23.31
CA SER A 289 -14.75 -26.45 -24.76
C SER A 289 -15.89 -25.52 -25.23
N LEU A 290 -15.81 -25.02 -26.46
CA LEU A 290 -16.86 -24.18 -27.05
C LEU A 290 -18.28 -24.75 -26.87
N GLY A 291 -18.43 -26.06 -26.72
CA GLY A 291 -19.69 -26.73 -26.41
C GLY A 291 -20.28 -26.39 -25.04
N THR A 292 -19.45 -26.21 -24.00
CA THR A 292 -19.91 -25.86 -22.64
C THR A 292 -20.43 -24.43 -22.58
N TRP A 293 -19.79 -23.51 -23.31
CA TRP A 293 -20.25 -22.12 -23.46
C TRP A 293 -21.54 -22.01 -24.28
N ALA A 294 -21.67 -22.82 -25.34
CA ALA A 294 -22.90 -22.89 -26.12
C ALA A 294 -24.09 -23.37 -25.28
N LEU A 295 -23.88 -24.35 -24.39
CA LEU A 295 -24.92 -24.86 -23.49
C LEU A 295 -25.33 -23.85 -22.42
N LEU A 296 -24.38 -23.13 -21.83
CA LEU A 296 -24.67 -22.02 -20.90
C LEU A 296 -25.45 -20.91 -21.60
N GLY A 297 -25.02 -20.50 -22.80
CA GLY A 297 -25.73 -19.50 -23.61
C GLY A 297 -27.15 -19.93 -23.98
N LEU A 298 -27.34 -21.20 -24.36
CA LEU A 298 -28.66 -21.73 -24.70
C LEU A 298 -29.58 -21.80 -23.47
N SER A 299 -29.05 -22.18 -22.30
CA SER A 299 -29.81 -22.26 -21.05
C SER A 299 -30.28 -20.89 -20.57
N LEU A 300 -29.45 -19.86 -20.70
CA LEU A 300 -29.80 -18.46 -20.41
C LEU A 300 -30.85 -17.92 -21.38
N ALA A 301 -30.70 -18.20 -22.68
CA ALA A 301 -31.68 -17.79 -23.69
C ALA A 301 -33.04 -18.48 -23.47
N LEU A 302 -33.05 -19.77 -23.12
CA LEU A 302 -34.26 -20.52 -22.79
C LEU A 302 -34.91 -20.02 -21.49
N GLY A 303 -34.12 -19.69 -20.47
CA GLY A 303 -34.60 -19.09 -19.23
C GLY A 303 -35.27 -17.73 -19.44
N LEU A 304 -34.66 -16.85 -20.25
CA LEU A 304 -35.25 -15.56 -20.63
C LEU A 304 -36.55 -15.73 -21.43
N MET A 305 -36.58 -16.64 -22.41
CA MET A 305 -37.79 -16.89 -23.19
C MET A 305 -38.95 -17.46 -22.36
N ALA A 306 -38.66 -18.32 -21.37
CA ALA A 306 -39.66 -18.84 -20.45
C ALA A 306 -40.24 -17.74 -19.55
N ALA A 307 -39.40 -16.84 -19.02
CA ALA A 307 -39.83 -15.71 -18.20
C ALA A 307 -40.72 -14.73 -19.00
N MET A 308 -40.36 -14.43 -20.26
CA MET A 308 -41.15 -13.57 -21.13
C MET A 308 -42.52 -14.17 -21.49
N ARG A 309 -42.62 -15.50 -21.65
CA ARG A 309 -43.91 -16.17 -21.90
C ARG A 309 -44.83 -16.18 -20.68
N GLN A 310 -44.29 -16.24 -19.47
CA GLN A 310 -45.10 -16.20 -18.24
C GLN A 310 -45.62 -14.79 -17.95
N GLY A 311 -44.83 -13.75 -18.22
CA GLY A 311 -45.28 -12.35 -18.10
C GLY A 311 -46.42 -11.96 -19.05
N ALA A 312 -46.51 -12.60 -20.23
CA ALA A 312 -47.56 -12.33 -21.21
C ALA A 312 -48.93 -12.95 -20.87
N ARG A 313 -49.00 -13.91 -19.93
CA ARG A 313 -50.25 -14.56 -19.50
C ARG A 313 -50.92 -13.91 -18.29
N ALA A 314 -50.24 -12.96 -17.61
CA ALA A 314 -50.78 -12.24 -16.47
C ALA A 314 -51.38 -10.88 -16.87
N ARG A 315 -52.41 -10.88 -17.71
CA ARG A 315 -53.35 -9.74 -17.80
C ARG A 315 -54.72 -10.18 -17.27
N PRO A 316 -55.17 -9.68 -16.12
CA PRO A 316 -56.50 -10.00 -15.61
C PRO A 316 -57.57 -9.36 -16.50
N ALA A 317 -58.56 -10.17 -16.90
CA ALA A 317 -59.77 -9.70 -17.56
C ALA A 317 -60.50 -8.72 -16.64
N ARG A 318 -60.74 -7.49 -17.12
CA ARG A 318 -61.68 -6.56 -16.48
C ARG A 318 -63.09 -7.11 -16.67
N LEU A 319 -63.71 -7.55 -15.57
CA LEU A 319 -65.15 -7.71 -15.49
C LEU A 319 -65.82 -6.33 -15.52
N ARG A 320 -66.89 -6.22 -16.30
CA ARG A 320 -67.89 -5.15 -16.22
C ARG A 320 -68.85 -5.45 -15.08
#